data_AF-A1WYH3-F1
#
_entry.id   AF-A1WYH3-F1
#
_cell.length_a   1.000
_cell.length_b   1.000
_cell.length_c   1.000
_cell.angle_alpha   90.00
_cell.angle_beta   90.00
_cell.angle_gamma   90.00
#
_symmetry.space_group_name_H-M   'P 1'
#
loop_
_entity.id
_entity.type
_entity.pdbx_description
1 polymer ?
#
loop_
_entity_poly.entity_id
_entity_poly.type
_entity_poly.pdbx_seq_one_letter_code
_entity_poly.pdbx_strand_id
1 'polypeptide(L)'
;MAEEWTGQQGGHGDDPALARELSSATVVIFRSGLTDTRSVVRALHRRGVDYREVEMPMGSAQMRDRFHQLQEMTGWRSLPQIFVHGAFVGGPDELLEHPVIGDEAPAAARAERPGRVLGYAGLVPFVLGLLLAAVAPAALHEQAVAATLVYGAAILSFLGGVHWGVALLRDQRPWSVMAGGVLPALVGWLGAGLGVGGAPAGGALLLAAGFAAWYGYERLADPGTGFPPWYRQLRGRLTAVVCAVLLLLALIA
;
A
#
# COMPACT_ATOMS: atom_id res chain seq x y z
N MET A 1 -31.31 8.55 48.00
CA MET A 1 -30.04 8.30 47.28
C MET A 1 -29.92 6.80 47.09
N ALA A 2 -29.79 6.38 45.83
CA ALA A 2 -29.61 5.01 45.36
C ALA A 2 -30.64 3.99 45.88
N GLU A 3 -31.81 3.95 45.25
CA GLU A 3 -32.70 2.78 45.31
C GLU A 3 -32.14 1.68 44.39
N GLU A 4 -32.10 0.48 44.95
CA GLU A 4 -31.76 -0.79 44.32
C GLU A 4 -32.65 -1.05 43.11
N TRP A 5 -32.04 -1.39 41.98
CA TRP A 5 -32.76 -1.91 40.82
C TRP A 5 -32.66 -3.44 40.82
N THR A 6 -33.49 -4.09 41.61
CA THR A 6 -33.78 -5.52 41.51
C THR A 6 -34.93 -5.76 40.54
N GLY A 7 -34.63 -6.45 39.44
CA GLY A 7 -35.54 -7.39 38.80
C GLY A 7 -36.55 -6.80 37.82
N GLN A 8 -36.20 -6.86 36.53
CA GLN A 8 -37.18 -7.29 35.55
C GLN A 8 -36.47 -8.09 34.44
N GLN A 9 -36.30 -9.39 34.69
CA GLN A 9 -36.20 -10.38 33.63
C GLN A 9 -37.56 -10.45 32.93
N GLY A 10 -37.76 -9.62 31.91
CA GLY A 10 -38.76 -9.83 30.88
C GLY A 10 -38.11 -10.64 29.76
N GLY A 11 -38.33 -11.95 29.73
CA GLY A 11 -38.02 -12.72 28.52
C GLY A 11 -38.85 -12.17 27.37
N HIS A 12 -38.30 -12.16 26.15
CA HIS A 12 -38.94 -12.18 24.81
C HIS A 12 -37.83 -11.94 23.78
N GLY A 13 -37.47 -12.95 22.97
CA GLY A 13 -36.59 -12.78 21.82
C GLY A 13 -35.66 -13.94 21.40
N ASP A 14 -35.69 -15.12 22.02
CA ASP A 14 -34.94 -16.28 21.52
C ASP A 14 -35.67 -16.91 20.33
N ASP A 15 -35.67 -16.25 19.16
CA ASP A 15 -35.91 -16.94 17.90
C ASP A 15 -34.60 -17.62 17.45
N PRO A 16 -34.44 -18.94 17.63
CA PRO A 16 -33.23 -19.63 17.23
C PRO A 16 -33.01 -19.57 15.71
N ALA A 17 -34.02 -19.26 14.89
CA ALA A 17 -33.84 -19.02 13.47
C ALA A 17 -33.14 -17.68 13.21
N LEU A 18 -33.55 -16.60 13.88
CA LEU A 18 -32.93 -15.28 13.74
C LEU A 18 -31.49 -15.25 14.27
N ALA A 19 -31.22 -15.90 15.41
CA ALA A 19 -29.87 -16.01 15.96
C ALA A 19 -28.90 -16.77 15.02
N ARG A 20 -29.39 -17.83 14.37
CA ARG A 20 -28.63 -18.58 13.35
C ARG A 20 -28.36 -17.73 12.10
N GLU A 21 -29.29 -16.86 11.73
CA GLU A 21 -29.12 -15.99 10.56
C GLU A 21 -28.15 -14.84 10.84
N LEU A 22 -28.21 -14.23 12.03
CA LEU A 22 -27.27 -13.19 12.47
C LEU A 22 -25.82 -13.67 12.56
N SER A 23 -25.61 -14.98 12.75
CA SER A 23 -24.29 -15.62 12.79
C SER A 23 -23.88 -16.28 11.47
N SER A 24 -24.68 -16.13 10.40
CA SER A 24 -24.45 -16.82 9.13
C SER A 24 -23.36 -16.22 8.24
N ALA A 25 -22.94 -14.98 8.51
CA ALA A 25 -21.87 -14.29 7.80
C ALA A 25 -21.21 -13.24 8.70
N THR A 26 -20.08 -12.67 8.26
CA THR A 26 -19.44 -11.56 8.99
C THR A 26 -20.34 -10.32 9.03
N VAL A 27 -20.99 -10.01 7.90
CA VAL A 27 -21.97 -8.92 7.80
C VAL A 27 -23.31 -9.47 7.31
N VAL A 28 -24.39 -9.21 8.04
CA VAL A 28 -25.75 -9.62 7.66
C VAL A 28 -26.59 -8.38 7.42
N ILE A 29 -27.21 -8.29 6.24
CA ILE A 29 -27.99 -7.13 5.79
C ILE A 29 -29.43 -7.57 5.62
N PHE A 30 -30.31 -7.14 6.52
CA PHE A 30 -31.75 -7.27 6.35
C PHE A 30 -32.27 -6.12 5.50
N ARG A 31 -32.83 -6.41 4.32
CA ARG A 31 -33.30 -5.39 3.37
C ARG A 31 -34.72 -5.66 2.91
N SER A 32 -35.46 -4.60 2.57
CA SER A 32 -36.68 -4.76 1.79
C SER A 32 -36.33 -4.93 0.30
N GLY A 33 -37.28 -5.40 -0.51
CA GLY A 33 -37.11 -5.44 -1.97
C GLY A 33 -36.88 -4.05 -2.61
N LEU A 34 -37.25 -2.97 -1.93
CA LEU A 34 -37.14 -1.58 -2.43
C LEU A 34 -35.90 -0.83 -1.93
N THR A 35 -35.18 -1.38 -0.96
CA THR A 35 -34.02 -0.72 -0.37
C THR A 35 -32.82 -0.78 -1.31
N ASP A 36 -32.02 0.28 -1.44
CA ASP A 36 -30.74 0.23 -2.20
C ASP A 36 -29.58 -0.13 -1.27
N THR A 37 -28.97 -1.29 -1.47
CA THR A 37 -27.82 -1.79 -0.70
C THR A 37 -26.53 -1.80 -1.52
N ARG A 38 -26.54 -1.28 -2.76
CA ARG A 38 -25.42 -1.41 -3.71
C ARG A 38 -24.13 -0.74 -3.22
N SER A 39 -24.23 0.40 -2.53
CA SER A 39 -23.07 1.13 -1.98
C SER A 39 -22.31 0.28 -0.96
N VAL A 40 -23.05 -0.30 -0.03
CA VAL A 40 -22.58 -1.21 1.02
C VAL A 40 -22.01 -2.49 0.43
N VAL A 41 -22.76 -3.16 -0.44
CA VAL A 41 -22.32 -4.41 -1.10
C VAL A 41 -21.03 -4.19 -1.87
N ARG A 42 -20.89 -3.05 -2.57
CA ARG A 42 -19.65 -2.69 -3.25
C ARG A 42 -18.50 -2.44 -2.28
N ALA A 43 -18.77 -1.86 -1.11
CA ALA A 43 -17.74 -1.68 -0.08
C ALA A 43 -17.28 -3.03 0.49
N LEU A 44 -18.21 -3.92 0.83
CA LEU A 44 -17.94 -5.28 1.32
C LEU A 44 -17.16 -6.11 0.31
N HIS A 45 -17.59 -6.13 -0.96
CA HIS A 45 -16.88 -6.82 -2.04
C HIS A 45 -15.47 -6.29 -2.24
N ARG A 46 -15.27 -4.97 -2.23
CA ARG A 46 -13.93 -4.37 -2.35
C ARG A 46 -13.01 -4.75 -1.19
N ARG A 47 -13.57 -5.01 -0.01
CA ARG A 47 -12.84 -5.40 1.20
C ARG A 47 -12.72 -6.91 1.37
N GLY A 48 -13.37 -7.71 0.52
CA GLY A 48 -13.40 -9.17 0.64
C GLY A 48 -14.07 -9.64 1.93
N VAL A 49 -14.97 -8.83 2.50
CA VAL A 49 -15.71 -9.18 3.72
C VAL A 49 -16.86 -10.10 3.35
N ASP A 50 -16.95 -11.24 4.05
CA ASP A 50 -18.05 -12.18 3.89
C ASP A 50 -19.37 -11.55 4.33
N TYR A 51 -20.40 -11.64 3.48
CA TYR A 51 -21.68 -10.99 3.76
C TYR A 51 -22.86 -11.81 3.25
N ARG A 52 -24.01 -11.62 3.90
CA ARG A 52 -25.30 -12.20 3.50
C ARG A 52 -26.37 -11.12 3.43
N GLU A 53 -27.07 -11.05 2.32
CA GLU A 53 -28.29 -10.26 2.19
C GLU A 53 -29.51 -11.15 2.46
N VAL A 54 -30.36 -10.71 3.39
CA VAL A 54 -31.63 -11.35 3.73
C VAL A 54 -32.74 -10.43 3.25
N GLU A 55 -33.45 -10.87 2.21
CA GLU A 55 -34.56 -10.12 1.65
C GLU A 55 -35.85 -10.35 2.45
N MET A 56 -36.50 -9.26 2.83
CA MET A 56 -37.75 -9.24 3.57
C MET A 56 -38.82 -8.50 2.76
N PRO A 57 -39.55 -9.19 1.86
CA PRO A 57 -40.67 -8.59 1.15
C PRO A 57 -41.83 -8.31 2.11
N MET A 58 -42.36 -7.08 2.12
CA MET A 58 -43.41 -6.65 3.07
C MET A 58 -44.82 -7.20 2.77
N GLY A 59 -44.94 -8.05 1.75
CA GLY A 59 -46.22 -8.61 1.29
C GLY A 59 -46.83 -9.63 2.26
N SER A 60 -46.03 -10.40 3.00
CA SER A 60 -46.53 -11.45 3.90
C SER A 60 -46.62 -10.98 5.36
N ALA A 61 -47.62 -11.49 6.10
CA ALA A 61 -47.79 -11.20 7.53
C ALA A 61 -46.56 -11.63 8.35
N GLN A 62 -46.08 -12.85 8.11
CA GLN A 62 -44.89 -13.39 8.75
C GLN A 62 -43.64 -12.49 8.60
N MET A 63 -43.46 -11.88 7.42
CA MET A 63 -42.29 -11.02 7.18
C MET A 63 -42.44 -9.64 7.83
N ARG A 64 -43.67 -9.15 7.97
CA ARG A 64 -43.96 -7.93 8.75
C ARG A 64 -43.73 -8.18 10.24
N ASP A 65 -44.16 -9.33 10.76
CA ASP A 65 -43.91 -9.72 12.15
C ASP A 65 -42.40 -9.82 12.43
N ARG A 66 -41.64 -10.41 11.50
CA ARG A 66 -40.17 -10.49 11.58
C ARG A 66 -39.51 -9.11 11.56
N PHE A 67 -40.02 -8.18 10.75
CA PHE A 67 -39.54 -6.81 10.75
C PHE A 67 -39.84 -6.12 12.09
N HIS A 68 -41.05 -6.27 12.65
CA HIS A 68 -41.39 -5.74 13.96
C HIS A 68 -40.49 -6.28 15.06
N GLN A 69 -40.18 -7.58 15.03
CA GLN A 69 -39.23 -8.18 15.97
C GLN A 69 -37.83 -7.55 15.86
N LEU A 70 -37.33 -7.33 14.64
CA LEU A 70 -36.06 -6.63 14.42
C LEU A 70 -36.11 -5.18 14.93
N GLN A 71 -37.24 -4.47 14.74
CA GLN A 71 -37.43 -3.12 15.28
C GLN A 71 -37.42 -3.10 16.81
N GLU A 72 -38.06 -4.06 17.46
CA GLU A 72 -38.07 -4.20 18.93
C GLU A 72 -36.67 -4.52 19.48
N MET A 73 -35.92 -5.38 18.80
CA MET A 73 -34.56 -5.77 19.20
C MET A 73 -33.53 -4.65 19.02
N THR A 74 -33.63 -3.87 17.95
CA THR A 74 -32.61 -2.87 17.57
C THR A 74 -32.99 -1.45 17.96
N GLY A 75 -34.27 -1.18 18.20
CA GLY A 75 -34.82 0.18 18.27
C GLY A 75 -34.82 0.92 16.93
N TRP A 76 -34.39 0.27 15.84
CA TRP A 76 -34.23 0.90 14.52
C TRP A 76 -35.52 0.82 13.71
N ARG A 77 -35.94 1.94 13.12
CA ARG A 77 -37.31 2.06 12.58
C ARG A 77 -37.45 1.66 11.11
N SER A 78 -36.37 1.51 10.37
CA SER A 78 -36.39 1.30 8.92
C SER A 78 -35.51 0.13 8.48
N LEU A 79 -35.65 -0.26 7.21
CA LEU A 79 -34.68 -1.12 6.52
C LEU A 79 -33.81 -0.27 5.59
N PRO A 80 -32.53 -0.64 5.37
CA PRO A 80 -31.92 -1.89 5.81
C PRO A 80 -31.41 -1.81 7.24
N GLN A 81 -31.44 -2.95 7.94
CA GLN A 81 -30.78 -3.12 9.24
C GLN A 81 -29.57 -4.03 9.05
N ILE A 82 -28.42 -3.56 9.47
CA ILE A 82 -27.12 -4.18 9.22
C ILE A 82 -26.52 -4.62 10.54
N PHE A 83 -26.02 -5.85 10.54
CA PHE A 83 -25.37 -6.49 11.68
C PHE A 83 -23.96 -6.91 11.31
N VAL A 84 -23.03 -6.75 12.24
CA VAL A 84 -21.63 -7.17 12.11
C VAL A 84 -21.31 -8.12 13.27
N HIS A 85 -20.88 -9.35 12.97
CA HIS A 85 -20.70 -10.41 13.97
C HIS A 85 -21.92 -10.61 14.88
N GLY A 86 -23.13 -10.49 14.31
CA GLY A 86 -24.41 -10.61 15.02
C GLY A 86 -24.79 -9.40 15.89
N ALA A 87 -23.92 -8.39 16.04
CA ALA A 87 -24.25 -7.15 16.73
C ALA A 87 -24.86 -6.14 15.75
N PHE A 88 -25.91 -5.45 16.18
CA PHE A 88 -26.55 -4.41 15.38
C PHE A 88 -25.63 -3.19 15.22
N VAL A 89 -25.47 -2.71 13.99
CA VAL A 89 -24.63 -1.55 13.66
C VAL A 89 -25.45 -0.34 13.25
N GLY A 90 -26.52 -0.54 12.47
CA GLY A 90 -27.30 0.57 11.91
C GLY A 90 -27.74 0.28 10.49
N GLY A 91 -27.76 1.33 9.66
CA GLY A 91 -28.02 1.28 8.24
C GLY A 91 -26.75 1.35 7.39
N PRO A 92 -26.87 1.73 6.11
CA PRO A 92 -25.75 1.77 5.17
C PRO A 92 -24.63 2.71 5.58
N ASP A 93 -24.97 3.90 6.07
CA ASP A 93 -24.00 4.94 6.41
C ASP A 93 -23.19 4.53 7.64
N GLU A 94 -23.85 3.99 8.66
CA GLU A 94 -23.19 3.48 9.87
C GLU A 94 -22.25 2.32 9.56
N LEU A 95 -22.62 1.42 8.63
CA LEU A 95 -21.72 0.36 8.21
C LEU A 95 -20.51 0.90 7.45
N LEU A 96 -20.68 1.91 6.58
CA LEU A 96 -19.56 2.48 5.83
C LEU A 96 -18.53 3.16 6.75
N GLU A 97 -18.97 3.67 7.90
CA GLU A 97 -18.11 4.23 8.96
C GLU A 97 -17.59 3.15 9.93
N HIS A 98 -18.14 1.93 9.89
CA HIS A 98 -17.77 0.86 10.80
C HIS A 98 -16.36 0.30 10.50
N PRO A 99 -15.55 -0.05 11.53
CA PRO A 99 -14.20 -0.59 11.34
C PRO A 99 -14.10 -1.88 10.50
N VAL A 100 -15.21 -2.60 10.33
CA VAL A 100 -15.29 -3.78 9.43
C VAL A 100 -15.18 -3.41 7.95
N ILE A 101 -15.68 -2.23 7.57
CA ILE A 101 -15.43 -1.63 6.27
C ILE A 101 -14.08 -0.93 6.31
N GLY A 102 -13.75 -0.25 7.42
CA GLY A 102 -12.39 0.06 7.81
C GLY A 102 -12.23 1.31 8.66
N ASP A 103 -11.52 1.18 9.79
CA ASP A 103 -10.32 1.99 9.98
C ASP A 103 -9.27 1.43 9.02
N GLU A 104 -8.84 2.21 8.04
CA GLU A 104 -7.72 1.78 7.19
C GLU A 104 -6.45 1.64 8.05
N ALA A 105 -5.81 0.46 8.06
CA ALA A 105 -4.37 0.52 7.87
C ALA A 105 -4.20 1.09 6.46
N PRO A 106 -3.64 2.32 6.29
CA PRO A 106 -3.66 3.01 5.01
C PRO A 106 -3.13 2.07 3.93
N ALA A 107 -3.66 2.09 2.70
CA ALA A 107 -3.12 1.27 1.60
C ALA A 107 -1.57 1.36 1.48
N ALA A 108 -0.99 2.49 1.92
CA ALA A 108 0.44 2.72 2.12
C ALA A 108 1.15 1.70 3.04
N ALA A 109 0.51 1.23 4.11
CA ALA A 109 1.05 0.25 5.06
C ALA A 109 1.13 -1.17 4.46
N ARG A 110 0.21 -1.54 3.57
CA ARG A 110 0.26 -2.83 2.85
C ARG A 110 1.39 -2.85 1.81
N ALA A 111 1.66 -1.73 1.16
CA ALA A 111 2.73 -1.61 0.17
C ALA A 111 4.12 -1.42 0.80
N GLU A 112 4.23 -0.94 2.04
CA GLU A 112 5.50 -0.68 2.72
C GLU A 112 6.38 -1.94 2.85
N ARG A 113 5.82 -3.04 3.37
CA ARG A 113 6.59 -4.28 3.60
C ARG A 113 7.23 -4.83 2.31
N PRO A 114 6.46 -5.12 1.24
CA PRO A 114 7.07 -5.59 -0.02
C PRO A 114 8.00 -4.55 -0.64
N GLY A 115 7.66 -3.25 -0.58
CA GLY A 115 8.51 -2.18 -1.08
C GLY A 115 9.88 -2.12 -0.38
N ARG A 116 9.92 -2.30 0.94
CA ARG A 116 11.17 -2.37 1.71
C ARG A 116 11.98 -3.61 1.36
N VAL A 117 11.35 -4.78 1.28
CA VAL A 117 12.03 -6.03 0.91
C VAL A 117 12.68 -5.91 -0.46
N LEU A 118 11.93 -5.45 -1.47
CA LEU A 118 12.45 -5.27 -2.83
C LEU A 118 13.54 -4.19 -2.89
N GLY A 119 13.38 -3.09 -2.15
CA GLY A 119 14.39 -2.03 -2.09
C GLY A 119 15.74 -2.52 -1.55
N TYR A 120 15.75 -3.29 -0.45
CA TYR A 120 16.99 -3.87 0.08
C TYR A 120 17.52 -5.02 -0.79
N ALA A 121 16.65 -5.83 -1.40
CA ALA A 121 17.07 -6.86 -2.35
C ALA A 121 17.82 -6.25 -3.56
N GLY A 122 17.47 -5.03 -3.96
CA GLY A 122 18.20 -4.27 -4.98
C GLY A 122 19.67 -3.94 -4.63
N LEU A 123 20.10 -4.09 -3.37
CA LEU A 123 21.52 -3.94 -3.00
C LEU A 123 22.35 -5.18 -3.31
N VAL A 124 21.71 -6.34 -3.53
CA VAL A 124 22.42 -7.61 -3.70
C VAL A 124 23.42 -7.56 -4.87
N PRO A 125 23.08 -7.08 -6.08
CA PRO A 125 24.04 -7.05 -7.18
C PRO A 125 25.21 -6.08 -6.94
N PHE A 126 24.98 -4.98 -6.20
CA PHE A 126 26.04 -4.05 -5.81
C PHE A 126 27.05 -4.69 -4.84
N VAL A 127 26.56 -5.33 -3.78
CA VAL A 127 27.42 -5.96 -2.76
C VAL A 127 28.16 -7.15 -3.37
N LEU A 128 27.47 -8.01 -4.12
CA LEU A 128 28.11 -9.15 -4.79
C LEU A 128 29.14 -8.69 -5.81
N GLY A 129 28.81 -7.67 -6.61
CA GLY A 129 29.73 -7.10 -7.59
C GLY A 129 31.01 -6.55 -6.96
N LEU A 130 30.90 -5.79 -5.85
CA LEU A 130 32.06 -5.30 -5.11
C LEU A 130 32.89 -6.43 -4.50
N LEU A 131 32.25 -7.43 -3.88
CA LEU A 131 32.96 -8.56 -3.30
C LEU A 131 33.73 -9.33 -4.38
N LEU A 132 33.11 -9.61 -5.52
CA LEU A 132 33.76 -10.27 -6.65
C LEU A 132 34.91 -9.41 -7.19
N ALA A 133 34.71 -8.10 -7.37
CA ALA A 133 35.79 -7.21 -7.79
C ALA A 133 36.97 -7.22 -6.78
N ALA A 134 36.71 -7.35 -5.48
CA ALA A 134 37.75 -7.33 -4.46
C ALA A 134 38.58 -8.62 -4.34
N VAL A 135 37.98 -9.80 -4.60
CA VAL A 135 38.65 -11.10 -4.35
C VAL A 135 38.85 -11.97 -5.58
N ALA A 136 38.17 -11.68 -6.69
CA ALA A 136 38.21 -12.56 -7.86
C ALA A 136 39.49 -12.41 -8.69
N PRO A 137 39.90 -13.45 -9.44
CA PRO A 137 40.98 -13.36 -10.41
C PRO A 137 40.71 -12.30 -11.48
N ALA A 138 41.78 -11.78 -12.11
CA ALA A 138 41.72 -10.66 -13.07
C ALA A 138 40.61 -10.78 -14.14
N ALA A 139 40.39 -11.99 -14.68
CA ALA A 139 39.36 -12.21 -15.71
C ALA A 139 37.92 -11.97 -15.21
N LEU A 140 37.63 -12.23 -13.93
CA LEU A 140 36.32 -11.99 -13.32
C LEU A 140 36.22 -10.61 -12.67
N HIS A 141 37.35 -10.02 -12.30
CA HIS A 141 37.42 -8.66 -11.74
C HIS A 141 36.81 -7.63 -12.70
N GLU A 142 37.28 -7.56 -13.94
CA GLU A 142 36.79 -6.58 -14.94
C GLU A 142 35.29 -6.78 -15.23
N GLN A 143 34.84 -8.03 -15.33
CA GLN A 143 33.43 -8.36 -15.54
C GLN A 143 32.56 -7.94 -14.35
N ALA A 144 33.04 -8.15 -13.12
CA ALA A 144 32.33 -7.75 -11.91
C ALA A 144 32.21 -6.22 -11.80
N VAL A 145 33.29 -5.49 -12.10
CA VAL A 145 33.28 -4.02 -12.16
C VAL A 145 32.27 -3.54 -13.21
N ALA A 146 32.40 -4.02 -14.46
CA ALA A 146 31.51 -3.62 -15.55
C ALA A 146 30.03 -3.93 -15.24
N ALA A 147 29.73 -5.13 -14.74
CA ALA A 147 28.36 -5.52 -14.38
C ALA A 147 27.80 -4.63 -13.26
N THR A 148 28.62 -4.27 -12.26
CA THR A 148 28.21 -3.38 -11.16
C THR A 148 27.88 -1.98 -11.67
N LEU A 149 28.69 -1.44 -12.59
CA LEU A 149 28.46 -0.11 -13.19
C LEU A 149 27.21 -0.08 -14.06
N VAL A 150 27.01 -1.11 -14.89
CA VAL A 150 25.81 -1.24 -15.73
C VAL A 150 24.56 -1.37 -14.86
N TYR A 151 24.61 -2.17 -13.80
CA TYR A 151 23.51 -2.27 -12.84
C TYR A 151 23.26 -0.93 -12.13
N GLY A 152 24.33 -0.21 -11.75
CA GLY A 152 24.24 1.13 -11.18
C GLY A 152 23.52 2.13 -12.09
N ALA A 153 23.83 2.12 -13.38
CA ALA A 153 23.13 2.91 -14.38
C ALA A 153 21.65 2.54 -14.50
N ALA A 154 21.31 1.24 -14.49
CA ALA A 154 19.93 0.77 -14.56
C ALA A 154 19.12 1.24 -13.35
N ILE A 155 19.67 1.10 -12.14
CA ILE A 155 19.00 1.56 -10.91
C ILE A 155 18.87 3.08 -10.91
N LEU A 156 19.91 3.83 -11.26
CA LEU A 156 19.82 5.29 -11.34
C LEU A 156 18.73 5.74 -12.34
N SER A 157 18.66 5.10 -13.50
CA SER A 157 17.60 5.33 -14.51
C SER A 157 16.21 5.03 -13.97
N PHE A 158 16.04 3.92 -13.26
CA PHE A 158 14.77 3.53 -12.64
C PHE A 158 14.25 4.62 -11.69
N LEU A 159 15.13 5.26 -10.92
CA LEU A 159 14.76 6.34 -9.99
C LEU A 159 14.26 7.60 -10.70
N GLY A 160 14.82 7.92 -11.85
CA GLY A 160 14.28 8.93 -12.76
C GLY A 160 12.90 8.54 -13.29
N GLY A 161 12.73 7.27 -13.70
CA GLY A 161 11.46 6.72 -14.16
C GLY A 161 10.33 6.77 -13.12
N VAL A 162 10.64 6.60 -11.83
CA VAL A 162 9.65 6.76 -10.74
C VAL A 162 9.05 8.17 -10.76
N HIS A 163 9.86 9.21 -11.03
CA HIS A 163 9.37 10.59 -11.07
C HIS A 163 8.46 10.86 -12.29
N TRP A 164 8.74 10.21 -13.42
CA TRP A 164 7.81 10.18 -14.55
C TRP A 164 6.47 9.55 -14.17
N GLY A 165 6.50 8.38 -13.54
CA GLY A 165 5.29 7.68 -13.10
C GLY A 165 4.44 8.53 -12.14
N VAL A 166 5.09 9.17 -11.16
CA VAL A 166 4.39 10.07 -10.22
C VAL A 166 3.83 11.30 -10.95
N ALA A 167 4.59 11.92 -11.85
CA ALA A 167 4.15 13.11 -12.57
C ALA A 167 2.91 12.85 -13.45
N LEU A 168 2.83 11.67 -14.08
CA LEU A 168 1.70 11.26 -14.92
C LEU A 168 0.39 11.07 -14.15
N LEU A 169 0.48 10.72 -12.87
CA LEU A 169 -0.68 10.51 -11.98
C LEU A 169 -1.22 11.81 -11.38
N ARG A 170 -0.57 12.95 -11.64
CA ARG A 170 -1.01 14.27 -11.13
C ARG A 170 -1.87 14.99 -12.17
N ASP A 171 -2.87 15.72 -11.70
CA ASP A 171 -3.76 16.50 -12.56
C ASP A 171 -3.02 17.57 -13.37
N GLN A 172 -2.06 18.25 -12.74
CA GLN A 172 -1.30 19.36 -13.34
C GLN A 172 -0.12 18.91 -14.22
N ARG A 173 0.23 17.62 -14.22
CA ARG A 173 1.31 16.99 -15.03
C ARG A 173 2.56 17.88 -15.21
N PRO A 174 3.32 18.15 -14.13
CA PRO A 174 4.40 19.12 -14.17
C PRO A 174 5.54 18.65 -15.08
N TRP A 175 5.69 19.31 -16.24
CA TRP A 175 6.69 18.95 -17.26
C TRP A 175 8.12 18.97 -16.71
N SER A 176 8.43 19.85 -15.76
CA SER A 176 9.76 20.00 -15.15
C SER A 176 10.18 18.77 -14.37
N VAL A 177 9.25 18.08 -13.70
CA VAL A 177 9.52 16.81 -12.99
C VAL A 177 9.81 15.69 -13.99
N MET A 178 9.09 15.68 -15.11
CA MET A 178 9.33 14.72 -16.20
C MET A 178 10.68 14.97 -16.87
N ALA A 179 10.98 16.21 -17.24
CA ALA A 179 12.27 16.57 -17.82
C ALA A 179 13.43 16.27 -16.86
N GLY A 180 13.27 16.58 -15.56
CA GLY A 180 14.23 16.23 -14.52
C GLY A 180 14.43 14.73 -14.38
N GLY A 181 13.36 13.93 -14.51
CA GLY A 181 13.40 12.46 -14.45
C GLY A 181 14.24 11.80 -15.55
N VAL A 182 14.63 12.52 -16.61
CA VAL A 182 15.53 12.00 -17.65
C VAL A 182 17.01 12.10 -17.22
N LEU A 183 17.37 13.06 -16.36
CA LEU A 183 18.76 13.32 -15.96
C LEU A 183 19.44 12.08 -15.34
N PRO A 184 18.80 11.32 -14.42
CA PRO A 184 19.41 10.10 -13.87
C PRO A 184 19.76 9.06 -14.93
N ALA A 185 18.93 8.92 -15.97
CA ALA A 185 19.18 7.96 -17.04
C ALA A 185 20.38 8.37 -17.91
N LEU A 186 20.51 9.66 -18.21
CA LEU A 186 21.66 10.19 -18.95
C LEU A 186 22.96 10.08 -18.15
N VAL A 187 22.94 10.42 -16.87
CA VAL A 187 24.10 10.26 -15.97
C VAL A 187 24.46 8.79 -15.82
N GLY A 188 23.46 7.91 -15.69
CA GLY A 188 23.64 6.46 -15.65
C GLY A 188 24.33 5.95 -16.91
N TRP A 189 23.81 6.29 -18.07
CA TRP A 189 24.37 5.91 -19.37
C TRP A 189 25.82 6.39 -19.54
N LEU A 190 26.11 7.65 -19.22
CA LEU A 190 27.47 8.21 -19.28
C LEU A 190 28.41 7.52 -18.28
N GLY A 191 27.97 7.27 -17.04
CA GLY A 191 28.77 6.61 -16.01
C GLY A 191 29.13 5.18 -16.38
N ALA A 192 28.15 4.38 -16.84
CA ALA A 192 28.42 3.03 -17.33
C ALA A 192 29.27 3.04 -18.59
N GLY A 193 29.00 3.92 -19.56
CA GLY A 193 29.76 4.04 -20.80
C GLY A 193 31.22 4.41 -20.56
N LEU A 194 31.48 5.40 -19.69
CA LEU A 194 32.83 5.80 -19.29
C LEU A 194 33.56 4.64 -18.60
N GLY A 195 32.87 3.93 -17.71
CA GLY A 195 33.48 2.86 -16.94
C GLY A 195 33.81 1.62 -17.75
N VAL A 196 32.89 1.16 -18.61
CA VAL A 196 33.12 0.05 -19.54
C VAL A 196 34.10 0.45 -20.65
N GLY A 197 34.15 1.74 -21.01
CA GLY A 197 35.04 2.29 -22.04
C GLY A 197 36.50 2.46 -21.63
N GLY A 198 36.90 1.98 -20.44
CA GLY A 198 38.31 1.98 -20.00
C GLY A 198 38.64 2.96 -18.87
N ALA A 199 37.65 3.65 -18.29
CA ALA A 199 37.82 4.49 -17.10
C ALA A 199 36.86 4.09 -15.97
N PRO A 200 36.96 2.85 -15.44
CA PRO A 200 36.00 2.28 -14.49
C PRO A 200 35.88 3.07 -13.18
N ALA A 201 36.99 3.55 -12.62
CA ALA A 201 36.98 4.42 -11.46
C ALA A 201 36.21 5.73 -11.72
N GLY A 202 36.41 6.35 -12.88
CA GLY A 202 35.68 7.55 -13.29
C GLY A 202 34.18 7.28 -13.45
N GLY A 203 33.81 6.15 -14.05
CA GLY A 203 32.42 5.72 -14.19
C GLY A 203 31.74 5.51 -12.83
N ALA A 204 32.43 4.84 -11.90
CA ALA A 204 31.95 4.61 -10.53
C ALA A 204 31.73 5.93 -9.77
N LEU A 205 32.69 6.86 -9.86
CA LEU A 205 32.60 8.19 -9.24
C LEU A 205 31.43 9.01 -9.81
N LEU A 206 31.24 8.99 -11.13
CA LEU A 206 30.13 9.70 -11.78
C LEU A 206 28.78 9.12 -11.36
N LEU A 207 28.65 7.80 -11.28
CA LEU A 207 27.43 7.15 -10.78
C LEU A 207 27.18 7.50 -9.30
N ALA A 208 28.20 7.44 -8.45
CA ALA A 208 28.07 7.81 -7.03
C ALA A 208 27.61 9.27 -6.86
N ALA A 209 28.21 10.19 -7.64
CA ALA A 209 27.78 11.58 -7.69
C ALA A 209 26.33 11.71 -8.19
N GLY A 210 25.94 10.95 -9.23
CA GLY A 210 24.57 10.92 -9.75
C GLY A 210 23.54 10.47 -8.72
N PHE A 211 23.83 9.39 -7.98
CA PHE A 211 22.97 8.91 -6.90
C PHE A 211 22.83 9.93 -5.77
N ALA A 212 23.94 10.54 -5.34
CA ALA A 212 23.95 11.55 -4.29
C ALA A 212 23.20 12.82 -4.72
N ALA A 213 23.46 13.32 -5.93
CA ALA A 213 22.80 14.50 -6.48
C ALA A 213 21.30 14.28 -6.67
N TRP A 214 20.89 13.11 -7.17
CA TRP A 214 19.47 12.78 -7.32
C TRP A 214 18.75 12.70 -5.98
N TYR A 215 19.36 12.06 -4.98
CA TYR A 215 18.80 12.05 -3.62
C TYR A 215 18.75 13.45 -3.01
N GLY A 216 19.74 14.30 -3.28
CA GLY A 216 19.73 15.72 -2.90
C GLY A 216 18.56 16.48 -3.54
N TYR A 217 18.33 16.28 -4.85
CA TYR A 217 17.18 16.83 -5.57
C TYR A 217 15.84 16.36 -4.94
N GLU A 218 15.69 15.07 -4.67
CA GLU A 218 14.50 14.50 -4.01
C GLU A 218 14.22 15.14 -2.64
N ARG A 219 15.26 15.58 -1.92
CA ARG A 219 15.13 16.22 -0.60
C ARG A 219 14.91 17.73 -0.65
N LEU A 220 15.58 18.43 -1.56
CA LEU A 220 15.64 19.89 -1.60
C LEU A 220 14.53 20.49 -2.46
N ALA A 221 14.24 19.88 -3.61
CA ALA A 221 13.29 20.43 -4.56
C ALA A 221 11.84 20.20 -4.14
N ASP A 222 11.60 19.35 -3.12
CA ASP A 222 10.30 18.75 -2.77
C ASP A 222 9.37 18.72 -3.99
N PRO A 223 9.62 17.81 -4.96
CA PRO A 223 8.91 17.83 -6.26
C PRO A 223 7.40 17.59 -6.14
N GLY A 224 6.84 17.60 -4.92
CA GLY A 224 5.46 17.31 -4.60
C GLY A 224 5.12 15.87 -4.92
N THR A 225 6.11 14.98 -4.92
CA THR A 225 5.92 13.55 -5.19
C THR A 225 5.12 12.87 -4.09
N GLY A 226 4.99 13.50 -2.92
CA GLY A 226 4.18 13.00 -1.82
C GLY A 226 4.70 11.67 -1.27
N PHE A 227 5.99 11.36 -1.45
CA PHE A 227 6.53 10.08 -1.04
C PHE A 227 6.37 9.86 0.47
N PRO A 228 5.88 8.66 0.88
CA PRO A 228 5.66 8.38 2.29
C PRO A 228 6.97 8.38 3.09
N PRO A 229 6.95 8.68 4.40
CA PRO A 229 8.16 8.76 5.23
C PRO A 229 9.04 7.50 5.17
N TRP A 230 8.44 6.31 5.15
CA TRP A 230 9.17 5.05 5.07
C TRP A 230 10.00 4.94 3.78
N TYR A 231 9.47 5.41 2.64
CA TYR A 231 10.17 5.37 1.36
C TYR A 231 11.35 6.34 1.37
N ARG A 232 11.15 7.55 1.90
CA ARG A 232 12.25 8.54 2.04
C ARG A 232 13.37 8.02 2.94
N GLN A 233 13.03 7.37 4.05
CA GLN A 233 14.03 6.76 4.94
C GLN A 233 14.76 5.60 4.27
N LEU A 234 14.03 4.73 3.57
CA LEU A 234 14.59 3.63 2.78
C LEU A 234 15.57 4.17 1.73
N ARG A 235 15.14 5.15 0.92
CA ARG A 235 15.96 5.79 -0.12
C ARG A 235 17.28 6.32 0.42
N GLY A 236 17.26 7.05 1.54
CA GLY A 236 18.49 7.55 2.16
C GLY A 236 19.49 6.44 2.53
N ARG A 237 19.00 5.34 3.10
CA ARG A 237 19.85 4.18 3.45
C ARG A 237 20.41 3.49 2.21
N LEU A 238 19.56 3.22 1.22
CA LEU A 238 19.98 2.58 -0.03
C LEU A 238 21.02 3.43 -0.76
N THR A 239 20.77 4.73 -0.92
CA THR A 239 21.72 5.65 -1.56
C THR A 239 23.06 5.69 -0.83
N ALA A 240 23.05 5.76 0.51
CA ALA A 240 24.29 5.74 1.29
C ALA A 240 25.12 4.47 1.05
N VAL A 241 24.47 3.30 1.07
CA VAL A 241 25.15 2.02 0.79
C VAL A 241 25.66 1.96 -0.65
N VAL A 242 24.83 2.31 -1.64
CA VAL A 242 25.22 2.30 -3.05
C VAL A 242 26.40 3.25 -3.31
N CYS A 243 26.38 4.47 -2.77
CA CYS A 243 27.50 5.39 -2.90
C CYS A 243 28.76 4.85 -2.24
N ALA A 244 28.67 4.26 -1.04
CA ALA A 244 29.82 3.65 -0.38
C ALA A 244 30.40 2.50 -1.22
N VAL A 245 29.54 1.63 -1.76
CA VAL A 245 29.96 0.54 -2.66
C VAL A 245 30.65 1.08 -3.90
N LEU A 246 30.08 2.07 -4.58
CA LEU A 246 30.66 2.64 -5.80
C LEU A 246 31.98 3.37 -5.53
N LEU A 247 32.10 4.06 -4.39
CA LEU A 247 33.35 4.69 -3.97
C LEU A 247 34.44 3.64 -3.69
N LEU A 248 34.10 2.55 -3.00
CA LEU A 248 35.04 1.45 -2.77
C LEU A 248 35.41 0.75 -4.09
N LEU A 249 34.43 0.54 -4.97
CA LEU A 249 34.66 -0.02 -6.30
C LEU A 249 35.65 0.87 -7.09
N ALA A 250 35.50 2.20 -7.03
CA ALA A 250 36.39 3.13 -7.71
C ALA A 250 37.85 3.06 -7.23
N LEU A 251 38.10 2.62 -6.00
CA LEU A 251 39.46 2.47 -5.47
C LEU A 251 40.16 1.20 -5.96
N ILE A 252 39.38 0.18 -6.35
CA ILE A 252 39.91 -1.14 -6.71
C ILE A 252 39.75 -1.46 -8.20
N ALA A 253 39.04 -0.61 -8.95
CA ALA A 253 38.70 -0.80 -10.36
C ALA A 253 39.68 -0.13 -11.32
#